data_AF-A0A5B0RZQ4-F1
#
_entry.id   AF-A0A5B0RZQ4-F1
#
_cell.length_a   1.000
_cell.length_b   1.000
_cell.length_c   1.000
_cell.angle_alpha   90.00
_cell.angle_beta   90.00
_cell.angle_gamma   90.00
#
_symmetry.space_group_name_H-M   'P 1'
#
loop_
_entity.id
_entity.type
_entity.pdbx_description
1 polymer ?
#
loop_
_entity_poly.entity_id
_entity_poly.type
_entity_poly.pdbx_seq_one_letter_code
_entity_poly.pdbx_strand_id
1 'polypeptide(L)'
;MEVLGFWPKLISLLESNPSGSDENDLIKFHTCWICGTAVQNNPKSQVAFLKRDPLPTILEILCHASEATQAKAMYCLSSTLKHAPEETQVMKKFSEAHGWEALHDCLRGPSMTLRRKTVFLINTLVLEESLDLEELRSAGLLNTLIASLSPSRAIPAGKDGELSSQDEDYVEKVLRTIATLLINSSTRPNQVISDDEKNLVTEVLKELKLDSASFKQLVESSGIGESEWSQALESLGPFSLE
;
A
#
# COMPACT_ATOMS: atom_id res chain seq x y z
N MET A 1 7.64 25.84 -2.39
CA MET A 1 6.18 25.89 -2.60
C MET A 1 5.50 26.95 -1.74
N GLU A 2 5.63 26.90 -0.42
CA GLU A 2 4.98 27.87 0.50
C GLU A 2 5.43 29.33 0.27
N VAL A 3 6.74 29.58 0.27
CA VAL A 3 7.32 30.93 0.12
C VAL A 3 6.90 31.62 -1.18
N LEU A 4 6.66 30.84 -2.24
CA LEU A 4 6.26 31.34 -3.56
C LEU A 4 4.73 31.41 -3.74
N GLY A 5 3.95 31.02 -2.72
CA GLY A 5 2.49 31.02 -2.78
C GLY A 5 1.91 30.05 -3.81
N PHE A 6 2.59 28.93 -4.10
CA PHE A 6 2.16 28.00 -5.15
C PHE A 6 1.10 26.99 -4.72
N TRP A 7 0.98 26.66 -3.43
CA TRP A 7 0.01 25.66 -2.97
C TRP A 7 -1.43 25.95 -3.37
N PRO A 8 -1.98 27.18 -3.22
CA PRO A 8 -3.36 27.46 -3.65
C PRO A 8 -3.58 27.17 -5.14
N LYS A 9 -2.60 27.47 -6.00
CA LYS A 9 -2.68 27.20 -7.43
C LYS A 9 -2.65 25.71 -7.73
N LEU A 10 -1.77 24.96 -7.06
CA LEU A 10 -1.66 23.52 -7.24
C LEU A 10 -2.90 22.78 -6.76
N ILE A 11 -3.47 23.19 -5.62
CA ILE A 11 -4.74 22.63 -5.12
C ILE A 11 -5.86 22.89 -6.14
N SER A 12 -5.97 24.12 -6.65
CA SER A 12 -6.94 24.45 -7.69
C SER A 12 -6.77 23.62 -8.98
N LEU A 13 -5.56 23.22 -9.33
CA LEU A 13 -5.28 22.34 -10.48
C LEU A 13 -5.61 20.86 -10.19
N LEU A 14 -5.51 20.41 -8.92
CA LEU A 14 -5.96 19.07 -8.52
C LEU A 14 -7.49 18.99 -8.55
N GLU A 15 -8.16 20.02 -8.05
CA GLU A 15 -9.61 20.11 -7.94
C GLU A 15 -10.31 20.43 -9.26
N SER A 16 -9.57 20.92 -10.26
CA SER A 16 -10.19 21.33 -11.52
C SER A 16 -10.87 20.14 -12.18
N ASN A 17 -12.18 20.29 -12.44
CA ASN A 17 -12.98 19.38 -13.24
C ASN A 17 -13.48 20.10 -14.52
N PRO A 18 -12.63 20.26 -15.56
CA PRO A 18 -13.11 20.40 -16.91
C PRO A 18 -13.49 19.00 -17.43
N SER A 19 -14.78 18.78 -17.58
CA SER A 19 -15.41 17.76 -18.45
C SER A 19 -14.46 16.91 -19.31
N GLY A 20 -14.09 15.73 -18.82
CA GLY A 20 -13.77 14.52 -19.59
C GLY A 20 -12.73 14.57 -20.73
N SER A 21 -11.83 15.55 -20.79
CA SER A 21 -10.79 15.61 -21.82
C SER A 21 -9.45 15.03 -21.36
N ASP A 22 -8.70 14.39 -22.27
CA ASP A 22 -7.35 13.86 -22.04
C ASP A 22 -6.38 14.92 -21.46
N GLU A 23 -6.59 16.19 -21.80
CA GLU A 23 -5.81 17.32 -21.30
C GLU A 23 -5.97 17.52 -19.78
N ASN A 24 -7.17 17.30 -19.24
CA ASN A 24 -7.42 17.41 -17.80
C ASN A 24 -6.70 16.33 -17.01
N ASP A 25 -6.73 15.09 -17.52
CA ASP A 25 -6.03 13.97 -16.89
C ASP A 25 -4.53 14.24 -16.85
N LEU A 26 -3.96 14.83 -17.92
CA LEU A 26 -2.55 15.21 -17.97
C LEU A 26 -2.20 16.34 -16.98
N ILE A 27 -3.08 17.32 -16.78
CA ILE A 27 -2.91 18.35 -15.74
C ILE A 27 -2.88 17.70 -14.35
N LYS A 28 -3.82 16.81 -14.05
CA LYS A 28 -3.86 16.07 -12.78
C LYS A 28 -2.61 15.19 -12.60
N PHE A 29 -2.17 14.50 -13.65
CA PHE A 29 -0.92 13.74 -13.67
C PHE A 29 0.28 14.59 -13.20
N HIS A 30 0.51 15.72 -13.87
CA HIS A 30 1.66 16.57 -13.58
C HIS A 30 1.52 17.25 -12.22
N THR A 31 0.33 17.66 -11.84
CA THR A 31 0.08 18.31 -10.55
C THR A 31 0.30 17.34 -9.39
N CYS A 32 -0.20 16.11 -9.48
CA CYS A 32 0.10 15.04 -8.52
C CYS A 32 1.60 14.76 -8.42
N TRP A 33 2.30 14.71 -9.56
CA TRP A 33 3.75 14.51 -9.56
C TRP A 33 4.49 15.67 -8.86
N ILE A 34 4.18 16.92 -9.20
CA ILE A 34 4.78 18.11 -8.60
C ILE A 34 4.52 18.14 -7.08
N CYS A 35 3.27 17.93 -6.65
CA CYS A 35 2.90 17.89 -5.23
C CYS A 35 3.64 16.77 -4.51
N GLY A 36 3.60 15.55 -5.04
CA GLY A 36 4.28 14.38 -4.47
C GLY A 36 5.78 14.60 -4.29
N THR A 37 6.47 15.16 -5.29
CA THR A 37 7.90 15.47 -5.21
C THR A 37 8.20 16.60 -4.22
N ALA A 38 7.32 17.60 -4.11
CA ALA A 38 7.52 18.71 -3.19
C ALA A 38 7.39 18.30 -1.71
N VAL A 39 6.56 17.30 -1.40
CA VAL A 39 6.30 16.82 -0.03
C VAL A 39 7.13 15.61 0.37
N GLN A 40 7.64 14.83 -0.59
CA GLN A 40 8.44 13.64 -0.31
C GLN A 40 9.62 13.94 0.61
N ASN A 41 9.67 13.27 1.78
CA ASN A 41 10.72 13.43 2.79
C ASN A 41 10.95 14.91 3.20
N ASN A 42 9.90 15.74 3.15
CA ASN A 42 9.95 17.16 3.46
C ASN A 42 8.84 17.57 4.44
N PRO A 43 9.08 17.44 5.76
CA PRO A 43 8.10 17.75 6.81
C PRO A 43 7.46 19.13 6.69
N LYS A 44 8.25 20.16 6.35
CA LYS A 44 7.74 21.54 6.21
C LYS A 44 6.75 21.65 5.05
N SER A 45 7.05 21.02 3.92
CA SER A 45 6.15 20.97 2.77
C SER A 45 4.92 20.11 3.05
N GLN A 46 5.06 18.97 3.73
CA GLN A 46 3.94 18.11 4.13
C GLN A 46 2.94 18.88 5.00
N VAL A 47 3.42 19.56 6.05
CA VAL A 47 2.59 20.38 6.94
C VAL A 47 1.87 21.48 6.15
N ALA A 48 2.57 22.18 5.26
CA ALA A 48 1.96 23.23 4.44
C ALA A 48 0.90 22.71 3.46
N PHE A 49 1.16 21.55 2.85
CA PHE A 49 0.24 20.92 1.91
C PHE A 49 -1.01 20.38 2.63
N LEU A 50 -0.83 19.70 3.77
CA LEU A 50 -1.92 19.12 4.57
C LEU A 50 -2.85 20.16 5.22
N LYS A 51 -2.39 21.41 5.40
CA LYS A 51 -3.27 22.54 5.79
C LYS A 51 -4.33 22.88 4.74
N ARG A 52 -4.20 22.36 3.51
CA ARG A 52 -5.13 22.59 2.40
C ARG A 52 -6.07 21.41 2.15
N ASP A 53 -6.05 20.42 3.04
CA ASP A 53 -6.88 19.21 2.96
C ASP A 53 -6.83 18.48 1.60
N PRO A 54 -5.64 18.07 1.13
CA PRO A 54 -5.48 17.53 -0.22
C PRO A 54 -5.95 16.07 -0.36
N LEU A 55 -6.19 15.35 0.75
CA LEU A 55 -6.41 13.91 0.74
C LEU A 55 -7.66 13.50 -0.04
N PRO A 56 -8.85 14.12 0.16
CA PRO A 56 -10.04 13.76 -0.62
C PRO A 56 -9.81 13.88 -2.12
N THR A 57 -9.16 14.96 -2.57
CA THR A 57 -8.87 15.18 -3.98
C THR A 57 -7.85 14.19 -4.54
N ILE A 58 -6.81 13.84 -3.78
CA ILE A 58 -5.84 12.82 -4.21
C ILE A 58 -6.52 11.45 -4.34
N LEU A 59 -7.40 11.09 -3.41
CA LEU A 59 -8.15 9.83 -3.41
C LEU A 59 -9.15 9.77 -4.57
N GLU A 60 -9.87 10.85 -4.84
CA GLU A 60 -10.76 10.97 -6.01
C GLU A 60 -10.00 10.71 -7.33
N ILE A 61 -8.82 11.32 -7.49
CA ILE A 61 -7.96 11.09 -8.67
C ILE A 61 -7.49 9.62 -8.70
N LEU A 62 -7.12 9.05 -7.56
CA LEU A 62 -6.70 7.66 -7.46
C LEU A 62 -7.82 6.68 -7.90
N CYS A 63 -9.08 6.99 -7.63
CA CYS A 63 -10.20 6.12 -7.96
C CYS A 63 -10.69 6.26 -9.42
N HIS A 64 -10.58 7.45 -10.01
CA HIS A 64 -11.31 7.77 -11.26
C HIS A 64 -10.44 8.22 -12.45
N ALA A 65 -9.15 8.49 -12.25
CA ALA A 65 -8.27 8.95 -13.33
C ALA A 65 -7.77 7.81 -14.23
N SER A 66 -7.03 8.15 -15.29
CA SER A 66 -6.34 7.14 -16.10
C SER A 66 -5.29 6.39 -15.25
N GLU A 67 -4.94 5.15 -15.62
CA GLU A 67 -3.95 4.35 -14.87
C GLU A 67 -2.61 5.09 -14.64
N ALA A 68 -2.16 5.86 -15.62
CA ALA A 68 -0.94 6.66 -15.51
C ALA A 68 -1.09 7.76 -14.44
N THR A 69 -2.25 8.41 -14.39
CA THR A 69 -2.58 9.48 -13.44
C THR A 69 -2.86 8.92 -12.05
N GLN A 70 -3.55 7.79 -11.94
CA GLN A 70 -3.70 7.04 -10.69
C GLN A 70 -2.33 6.68 -10.10
N ALA A 71 -1.37 6.25 -10.92
CA ALA A 71 -0.02 5.93 -10.45
C ALA A 71 0.73 7.17 -9.90
N LYS A 72 0.45 8.37 -10.44
CA LYS A 72 0.97 9.64 -9.87
C LYS A 72 0.21 10.10 -8.64
N ALA A 73 -1.10 9.89 -8.59
CA ALA A 73 -1.90 10.14 -7.38
C ALA A 73 -1.41 9.25 -6.23
N MET A 74 -1.19 7.95 -6.47
CA MET A 74 -0.60 7.01 -5.50
C MET A 74 0.80 7.45 -5.05
N TYR A 75 1.64 7.98 -5.95
CA TYR A 75 2.94 8.56 -5.57
C TYR A 75 2.76 9.79 -4.68
N CYS A 76 1.86 10.70 -5.03
CA CYS A 76 1.56 11.88 -4.20
C CYS A 76 1.05 11.46 -2.81
N LEU A 77 0.07 10.56 -2.76
CA LEU A 77 -0.48 9.99 -1.53
C LEU A 77 0.63 9.38 -0.67
N SER A 78 1.44 8.50 -1.25
CA SER A 78 2.56 7.87 -0.53
C SER A 78 3.53 8.91 0.05
N SER A 79 3.90 9.93 -0.72
CA SER A 79 4.78 11.01 -0.24
C SER A 79 4.13 11.91 0.82
N THR A 80 2.81 12.04 0.79
CA THR A 80 2.04 12.80 1.78
C THR A 80 1.91 12.06 3.11
N LEU A 81 1.73 10.72 3.09
CA LEU A 81 1.53 9.91 4.29
C LEU A 81 2.84 9.55 5.00
N LYS A 82 3.86 9.13 4.25
CA LYS A 82 5.11 8.62 4.82
C LYS A 82 5.89 9.69 5.56
N HIS A 83 6.39 9.34 6.76
CA HIS A 83 7.15 10.23 7.64
C HIS A 83 6.47 11.56 7.94
N ALA A 84 5.15 11.65 7.78
CA ALA A 84 4.41 12.87 8.03
C ALA A 84 4.47 13.23 9.52
N PRO A 85 4.68 14.50 9.88
CA PRO A 85 4.72 14.91 11.29
C PRO A 85 3.41 14.60 12.01
N GLU A 86 3.49 14.08 13.23
CA GLU A 86 2.33 13.64 14.02
C GLU A 86 1.30 14.76 14.21
N GLU A 87 1.75 16.01 14.35
CA GLU A 87 0.88 17.19 14.50
C GLU A 87 -0.05 17.44 13.30
N THR A 88 0.23 16.81 12.16
CA THR A 88 -0.63 16.91 10.97
C THR A 88 -1.89 16.05 11.08
N GLN A 89 -1.88 15.04 11.97
CA GLN A 89 -2.91 14.01 12.14
C GLN A 89 -3.27 13.32 10.82
N VAL A 90 -2.29 13.16 9.91
CA VAL A 90 -2.56 12.73 8.53
C VAL A 90 -3.24 11.36 8.46
N MET A 91 -2.86 10.42 9.33
CA MET A 91 -3.41 9.06 9.32
C MET A 91 -4.88 9.06 9.72
N LYS A 92 -5.27 9.89 10.70
CA LYS A 92 -6.67 10.09 11.06
C LYS A 92 -7.46 10.69 9.90
N LYS A 93 -6.94 11.74 9.26
CA LYS A 93 -7.60 12.37 8.10
C LYS A 93 -7.71 11.42 6.91
N PHE A 94 -6.72 10.56 6.73
CA PHE A 94 -6.72 9.53 5.70
C PHE A 94 -7.83 8.49 5.95
N SER A 95 -7.98 7.99 7.19
CA SER A 95 -9.11 7.14 7.58
C SER A 95 -10.46 7.84 7.37
N GLU A 96 -10.59 9.09 7.83
CA GLU A 96 -11.83 9.88 7.68
C GLU A 96 -12.21 10.15 6.21
N ALA A 97 -11.24 10.13 5.31
CA ALA A 97 -11.44 10.31 3.87
C ALA A 97 -11.64 8.99 3.10
N HIS A 98 -11.89 7.87 3.78
CA HIS A 98 -12.03 6.53 3.18
C HIS A 98 -10.79 6.06 2.42
N GLY A 99 -9.61 6.43 2.94
CA GLY A 99 -8.34 6.13 2.31
C GLY A 99 -8.01 4.63 2.28
N TRP A 100 -8.40 3.87 3.31
CA TRP A 100 -8.13 2.43 3.38
C TRP A 100 -8.95 1.65 2.35
N GLU A 101 -10.20 2.04 2.14
CA GLU A 101 -11.08 1.50 1.12
C GLU A 101 -10.52 1.77 -0.28
N ALA A 102 -10.00 2.98 -0.54
CA ALA A 102 -9.36 3.30 -1.81
C ALA A 102 -8.09 2.45 -2.06
N LEU A 103 -7.29 2.17 -1.03
CA LEU A 103 -6.16 1.23 -1.14
C LEU A 103 -6.64 -0.20 -1.40
N HIS A 104 -7.75 -0.62 -0.78
CA HIS A 104 -8.31 -1.95 -1.02
C HIS A 104 -8.79 -2.09 -2.46
N ASP A 105 -9.45 -1.07 -3.01
CA ASP A 105 -9.83 -1.03 -4.41
C ASP A 105 -8.60 -1.09 -5.34
N CYS A 106 -7.50 -0.43 -4.97
CA CYS A 106 -6.24 -0.55 -5.70
C CYS A 106 -5.69 -1.98 -5.70
N LEU A 107 -5.80 -2.71 -4.59
CA LEU A 107 -5.37 -4.12 -4.50
C LEU A 107 -6.26 -5.08 -5.30
N ARG A 108 -7.55 -4.76 -5.45
CA ARG A 108 -8.51 -5.58 -6.21
C ARG A 108 -8.58 -5.21 -7.69
N GLY A 109 -8.19 -3.98 -8.04
CA GLY A 109 -8.23 -3.46 -9.40
C GLY A 109 -7.25 -4.16 -10.35
N PRO A 110 -7.38 -3.97 -11.67
CA PRO A 110 -6.61 -4.74 -12.67
C PRO A 110 -5.15 -4.29 -12.82
N SER A 111 -4.78 -3.10 -12.32
CA SER A 111 -3.43 -2.54 -12.50
C SER A 111 -2.42 -3.13 -11.52
N MET A 112 -1.51 -3.97 -12.00
CA MET A 112 -0.38 -4.44 -11.21
C MET A 112 0.55 -3.31 -10.74
N THR A 113 0.59 -2.20 -11.48
CA THR A 113 1.33 -1.00 -11.06
C THR A 113 0.76 -0.44 -9.76
N LEU A 114 -0.57 -0.32 -9.65
CA LEU A 114 -1.23 0.18 -8.44
C LEU A 114 -1.18 -0.82 -7.30
N ARG A 115 -1.39 -2.11 -7.56
CA ARG A 115 -1.28 -3.17 -6.55
C ARG A 115 0.08 -3.15 -5.86
N ARG A 116 1.17 -3.17 -6.64
CA ARG A 116 2.55 -3.13 -6.11
C ARG A 116 2.85 -1.87 -5.30
N LYS A 117 2.41 -0.70 -5.79
CA LYS A 117 2.58 0.57 -5.07
C LYS A 117 1.80 0.61 -3.76
N THR A 118 0.62 -0.02 -3.73
CA THR A 118 -0.21 -0.11 -2.53
C THR A 118 0.45 -0.97 -1.47
N VAL A 119 0.92 -2.18 -1.83
CA VAL A 119 1.64 -3.05 -0.89
C VAL A 119 2.91 -2.37 -0.37
N PHE A 120 3.66 -1.71 -1.24
CA PHE A 120 4.84 -0.95 -0.84
C PHE A 120 4.50 0.16 0.16
N LEU A 121 3.42 0.91 -0.07
CA LEU A 121 2.97 1.94 0.87
C LEU A 121 2.58 1.32 2.22
N ILE A 122 1.75 0.26 2.22
CA ILE A 122 1.32 -0.43 3.45
C ILE A 122 2.53 -0.92 4.23
N ASN A 123 3.47 -1.64 3.61
CA ASN A 123 4.68 -2.10 4.27
C ASN A 123 5.48 -0.95 4.89
N THR A 124 5.58 0.17 4.17
CA THR A 124 6.29 1.35 4.67
C THR A 124 5.62 1.91 5.92
N LEU A 125 4.29 2.04 5.93
CA LEU A 125 3.53 2.53 7.07
C LEU A 125 3.57 1.57 8.27
N VAL A 126 3.60 0.25 8.01
CA VAL A 126 3.83 -0.77 9.05
C VAL A 126 5.20 -0.60 9.71
N LEU A 127 6.25 -0.38 8.91
CA LEU A 127 7.62 -0.16 9.38
C LEU A 127 7.75 1.14 10.18
N GLU A 128 7.09 2.21 9.73
CA GLU A 128 7.04 3.52 10.38
C GLU A 128 6.18 3.56 11.65
N GLU A 129 5.48 2.48 11.98
CA GLU A 129 4.53 2.42 13.11
C GLU A 129 3.39 3.45 13.01
N SER A 130 3.09 3.91 11.79
CA SER A 130 2.11 4.98 11.56
C SER A 130 0.68 4.49 11.37
N LEU A 131 0.45 3.17 11.24
CA LEU A 131 -0.88 2.58 11.15
C LEU A 131 -1.18 1.61 12.29
N ASP A 132 -2.47 1.51 12.60
CA ASP A 132 -3.05 0.44 13.41
C ASP A 132 -3.48 -0.71 12.49
N LEU A 133 -3.12 -1.95 12.84
CA LEU A 133 -3.48 -3.13 12.05
C LEU A 133 -5.01 -3.31 11.95
N GLU A 134 -5.78 -2.78 12.91
CA GLU A 134 -7.24 -2.79 12.85
C GLU A 134 -7.80 -1.99 11.66
N GLU A 135 -7.12 -0.96 11.19
CA GLU A 135 -7.50 -0.21 9.99
C GLU A 135 -7.37 -1.10 8.74
N LEU A 136 -6.29 -1.88 8.65
CA LEU A 136 -6.11 -2.84 7.56
C LEU A 136 -7.13 -3.99 7.62
N ARG A 137 -7.47 -4.42 8.83
CA ARG A 137 -8.44 -5.49 9.07
C ARG A 137 -9.86 -5.05 8.69
N SER A 138 -10.30 -3.92 9.21
CA SER A 138 -11.64 -3.37 8.97
C SER A 138 -11.89 -3.03 7.50
N ALA A 139 -10.86 -2.55 6.79
CA ALA A 139 -10.93 -2.30 5.34
C ALA A 139 -10.84 -3.58 4.48
N GLY A 140 -10.54 -4.74 5.07
CA GLY A 140 -10.33 -6.01 4.36
C GLY A 140 -8.98 -6.12 3.64
N LEU A 141 -8.07 -5.16 3.84
CA LEU A 141 -6.74 -5.13 3.23
C LEU A 141 -5.88 -6.31 3.68
N LEU A 142 -5.89 -6.63 4.98
CA LEU A 142 -5.05 -7.69 5.52
C LEU A 142 -5.39 -9.06 4.92
N ASN A 143 -6.69 -9.40 4.86
CA ASN A 143 -7.14 -10.65 4.24
C ASN A 143 -6.78 -10.69 2.75
N THR A 144 -6.96 -9.58 2.03
CA THR A 144 -6.61 -9.49 0.60
C THR A 144 -5.10 -9.68 0.37
N LEU A 145 -4.25 -9.09 1.22
CA LEU A 145 -2.80 -9.30 1.16
C LEU A 145 -2.46 -10.77 1.41
N ILE A 146 -2.92 -11.36 2.51
CA ILE A 146 -2.63 -12.76 2.85
C ILE A 146 -3.10 -13.70 1.73
N ALA A 147 -4.34 -13.56 1.28
CA ALA A 147 -4.91 -14.41 0.22
C ALA A 147 -4.14 -14.28 -1.10
N SER A 148 -3.58 -13.10 -1.39
CA SER A 148 -2.86 -12.86 -2.65
C SER A 148 -1.52 -13.59 -2.76
N LEU A 149 -1.02 -14.18 -1.66
CA LEU A 149 0.11 -15.12 -1.70
C LEU A 149 -0.25 -16.47 -2.34
N SER A 150 -1.52 -16.87 -2.35
CA SER A 150 -1.95 -18.16 -2.90
C SER A 150 -2.35 -18.01 -4.36
N PRO A 151 -1.78 -18.80 -5.29
CA PRO A 151 -2.24 -18.85 -6.68
C PRO A 151 -3.74 -19.17 -6.80
N SER A 152 -4.27 -20.04 -5.93
CA SER A 152 -5.69 -20.43 -5.96
C SER A 152 -6.65 -19.39 -5.37
N ARG A 153 -6.15 -18.42 -4.60
CA ARG A 153 -6.96 -17.39 -3.93
C ARG A 153 -6.70 -15.97 -4.45
N ALA A 154 -5.63 -15.76 -5.21
CA ALA A 154 -5.27 -14.45 -5.70
C ALA A 154 -6.33 -13.88 -6.65
N ILE A 155 -6.57 -12.58 -6.51
CA ILE A 155 -7.50 -11.86 -7.38
C ILE A 155 -6.84 -11.73 -8.76
N PRO A 156 -7.51 -12.11 -9.86
CA PRO A 156 -6.98 -11.95 -11.21
C PRO A 156 -6.58 -10.51 -11.51
N ALA A 157 -5.53 -10.31 -12.30
CA ALA A 157 -5.02 -8.99 -12.67
C ALA A 157 -4.80 -8.88 -14.18
N GLY A 158 -4.46 -7.68 -14.66
CA GLY A 158 -4.33 -7.40 -16.08
C GLY A 158 -5.65 -7.02 -16.75
N LYS A 159 -5.55 -6.52 -17.99
CA LYS A 159 -6.71 -6.02 -18.75
C LYS A 159 -7.74 -7.11 -19.07
N ASP A 160 -7.27 -8.35 -19.20
CA ASP A 160 -8.07 -9.51 -19.59
C ASP A 160 -8.32 -10.49 -18.43
N GLY A 161 -7.92 -10.13 -17.20
CA GLY A 161 -8.08 -10.99 -16.02
C GLY A 161 -7.26 -12.29 -16.09
N GLU A 162 -6.08 -12.24 -16.72
CA GLU A 162 -5.24 -13.42 -16.89
C GLU A 162 -4.79 -13.99 -15.53
N LEU A 163 -4.91 -15.31 -15.41
CA LEU A 163 -4.52 -16.12 -14.25
C LEU A 163 -3.15 -16.80 -14.44
N SER A 164 -2.50 -16.60 -15.59
CA SER A 164 -1.45 -17.49 -16.09
C SER A 164 -0.14 -17.44 -15.30
N SER A 165 0.12 -16.35 -14.57
CA SER A 165 1.13 -16.31 -13.51
C SER A 165 0.82 -15.16 -12.55
N GLN A 166 1.03 -15.38 -11.25
CA GLN A 166 1.03 -14.28 -10.30
C GLN A 166 2.22 -13.36 -10.61
N ASP A 167 2.02 -12.04 -10.49
CA ASP A 167 3.10 -11.06 -10.64
C ASP A 167 4.13 -11.26 -9.53
N GLU A 168 5.33 -11.73 -9.88
CA GLU A 168 6.39 -12.11 -8.94
C GLU A 168 6.76 -10.95 -8.00
N ASP A 169 6.95 -9.74 -8.55
CA ASP A 169 7.32 -8.53 -7.80
C ASP A 169 6.24 -8.11 -6.78
N TYR A 170 4.97 -8.35 -7.12
CA TYR A 170 3.85 -8.16 -6.19
C TYR A 170 3.85 -9.21 -5.08
N VAL A 171 4.00 -10.50 -5.41
CA VAL A 171 4.02 -11.59 -4.41
C VAL A 171 5.20 -11.42 -3.44
N GLU A 172 6.38 -11.05 -3.94
CA GLU A 172 7.56 -10.73 -3.10
C GLU A 172 7.26 -9.61 -2.10
N LYS A 173 6.62 -8.52 -2.56
CA LYS A 173 6.24 -7.39 -1.70
C LYS A 173 5.22 -7.78 -0.66
N VAL A 174 4.26 -8.62 -1.03
CA VAL A 174 3.26 -9.13 -0.10
C VAL A 174 3.92 -10.01 0.94
N LEU A 175 4.79 -10.96 0.53
CA LEU A 175 5.49 -11.85 1.45
C LEU A 175 6.34 -11.06 2.44
N ARG A 176 7.10 -10.06 1.96
CA ARG A 176 7.80 -9.10 2.82
C ARG A 176 6.87 -8.46 3.83
N THR A 177 5.73 -7.92 3.37
CA THR A 177 4.78 -7.21 4.24
C THR A 177 4.22 -8.13 5.32
N ILE A 178 3.84 -9.37 4.96
CA ILE A 178 3.36 -10.37 5.92
C ILE A 178 4.45 -10.75 6.92
N ALA A 179 5.70 -10.97 6.47
CA ALA A 179 6.82 -11.25 7.37
C ALA A 179 7.05 -10.10 8.37
N THR A 180 7.02 -8.85 7.90
CA THR A 180 7.14 -7.67 8.77
C THR A 180 6.00 -7.60 9.80
N LEU A 181 4.75 -7.83 9.39
CA LEU A 181 3.61 -7.87 10.31
C LEU A 181 3.75 -8.98 11.37
N LEU A 182 4.16 -10.18 10.95
CA LEU A 182 4.40 -11.32 11.85
C LEU A 182 5.44 -11.01 12.93
N ILE A 183 6.58 -10.46 12.52
CA ILE A 183 7.66 -10.06 13.44
C ILE A 183 7.18 -9.00 14.42
N ASN A 184 6.46 -8.01 13.92
CA ASN A 184 5.96 -6.92 14.74
C ASN A 184 4.85 -7.38 15.70
N SER A 185 4.06 -8.39 15.35
CA SER A 185 2.96 -8.89 16.18
C SER A 185 3.42 -9.39 17.56
N SER A 186 4.68 -9.81 17.68
CA SER A 186 5.30 -10.26 18.94
C SER A 186 5.79 -9.10 19.81
N THR A 187 5.96 -7.90 19.24
CA THR A 187 6.62 -6.77 19.90
C THR A 187 5.76 -5.51 19.99
N ARG A 188 4.69 -5.41 19.20
CA ARG A 188 3.89 -4.19 19.02
C ARG A 188 2.40 -4.44 19.30
N PRO A 189 1.80 -3.80 20.32
CA PRO A 189 0.39 -3.99 20.68
C PRO A 189 -0.62 -3.61 19.59
N ASN A 190 -0.29 -2.64 18.72
CA ASN A 190 -1.14 -2.18 17.61
C ASN A 190 -0.98 -3.01 16.33
N GLN A 191 -0.17 -4.09 16.35
CA GLN A 191 0.07 -4.95 15.20
C GLN A 191 -0.17 -6.44 15.53
N VAL A 192 -1.05 -6.72 16.49
CA VAL A 192 -1.39 -8.08 16.89
C VAL A 192 -2.21 -8.78 15.80
N ILE A 193 -1.70 -9.92 15.35
CA ILE A 193 -2.35 -10.81 14.39
C ILE A 193 -3.16 -11.85 15.18
N SER A 194 -4.42 -12.02 14.80
CA SER A 194 -5.35 -12.99 15.38
C SER A 194 -5.02 -14.43 14.98
N ASP A 195 -5.55 -15.41 15.73
CA ASP A 195 -5.31 -16.82 15.43
C ASP A 195 -5.89 -17.22 14.06
N ASP A 196 -7.04 -16.67 13.66
CA ASP A 196 -7.62 -16.91 12.32
C ASP A 196 -6.72 -16.38 11.20
N GLU A 197 -6.12 -15.21 11.39
CA GLU A 197 -5.16 -14.64 10.44
C GLU A 197 -3.86 -15.47 10.38
N LYS A 198 -3.36 -15.96 11.52
CA LYS A 198 -2.20 -16.87 11.57
C LYS A 198 -2.49 -18.20 10.87
N ASN A 199 -3.69 -18.74 11.06
CA ASN A 199 -4.16 -19.95 10.39
C ASN A 199 -4.22 -19.74 8.87
N LEU A 200 -4.79 -18.61 8.43
CA LEU A 200 -4.83 -18.27 7.02
C LEU A 200 -3.41 -18.14 6.45
N VAL A 201 -2.51 -17.38 7.08
CA VAL A 201 -1.09 -17.26 6.68
C VAL A 201 -0.44 -18.64 6.57
N THR A 202 -0.69 -19.52 7.54
CA THR A 202 -0.18 -20.90 7.54
C THR A 202 -0.69 -21.70 6.34
N GLU A 203 -1.96 -21.59 5.98
CA GLU A 203 -2.53 -22.25 4.81
C GLU A 203 -1.88 -21.77 3.50
N VAL A 204 -1.73 -20.45 3.31
CA VAL A 204 -1.13 -19.90 2.08
C VAL A 204 0.33 -20.27 1.94
N LEU A 205 1.10 -20.23 3.03
CA LEU A 205 2.52 -20.61 3.01
C LEU A 205 2.71 -22.10 2.70
N LYS A 206 1.79 -22.97 3.16
CA LYS A 206 1.80 -24.40 2.80
C LYS A 206 1.55 -24.62 1.31
N GLU A 207 0.61 -23.89 0.72
CA GLU A 207 0.34 -23.95 -0.72
C GLU A 207 1.56 -23.47 -1.53
N LEU A 208 2.15 -22.33 -1.15
CA LEU A 208 3.36 -21.81 -1.80
C LEU A 208 4.53 -22.79 -1.75
N LYS A 209 4.68 -23.53 -0.64
CA LYS A 209 5.76 -24.50 -0.44
C LYS A 209 5.60 -25.78 -1.27
N LEU A 210 4.43 -26.03 -1.89
CA LEU A 210 4.26 -27.19 -2.78
C LEU A 210 5.33 -27.22 -3.89
N ASP A 211 5.79 -26.04 -4.33
CA ASP A 211 7.04 -25.88 -5.08
C ASP A 211 8.14 -25.30 -4.18
N SER A 212 8.89 -26.20 -3.54
CA SER A 212 9.91 -25.82 -2.55
C SER A 212 11.08 -25.01 -3.13
N ALA A 213 11.40 -25.21 -4.42
CA ALA A 213 12.47 -24.49 -5.10
C ALA A 213 12.04 -23.05 -5.37
N SER A 214 10.85 -22.85 -5.95
CA SER A 214 10.28 -21.53 -6.17
C SER A 214 10.01 -20.78 -4.86
N PHE A 215 9.56 -21.49 -3.82
CA PHE A 215 9.32 -20.88 -2.51
C PHE A 215 10.60 -20.36 -1.86
N LYS A 216 11.69 -21.13 -1.88
CA LYS A 216 12.98 -20.69 -1.33
C LYS A 216 13.51 -19.46 -2.07
N GLN A 217 13.44 -19.49 -3.41
CA GLN A 217 13.83 -18.35 -4.23
C GLN A 217 12.99 -17.10 -3.92
N LEU A 218 11.68 -17.26 -3.71
CA LEU A 218 10.77 -16.17 -3.36
C LEU A 218 11.13 -15.51 -2.02
N VAL A 219 11.45 -16.31 -1.00
CA VAL A 219 11.88 -15.78 0.32
C VAL A 219 13.17 -14.97 0.17
N GLU A 220 14.14 -15.51 -0.58
CA GLU A 220 15.42 -14.84 -0.85
C GLU A 220 15.24 -13.52 -1.64
N SER A 221 14.41 -13.53 -2.70
CA SER A 221 14.18 -12.35 -3.54
C SER A 221 13.32 -11.27 -2.87
N SER A 222 12.45 -11.67 -1.93
CA SER A 222 11.74 -10.74 -1.03
C SER A 222 12.67 -9.98 -0.07
N GLY A 223 13.96 -10.34 -0.07
CA GLY A 223 15.04 -9.76 0.72
C GLY A 223 15.03 -10.14 2.20
N ILE A 224 14.18 -11.11 2.60
CA ILE A 224 13.96 -11.46 4.00
C ILE A 224 15.19 -12.26 4.47
N GLY A 225 15.86 -11.79 5.52
CA GLY A 225 17.02 -12.49 6.06
C GLY A 225 16.63 -13.83 6.71
N GLU A 226 17.53 -14.81 6.78
CA GLU A 226 17.23 -16.11 7.40
C GLU A 226 16.75 -16.00 8.86
N SER A 227 17.38 -15.12 9.64
CA SER A 227 16.98 -14.85 11.03
C SER A 227 15.62 -14.15 11.11
N GLU A 228 15.39 -13.19 10.22
CA GLU A 228 14.12 -12.46 10.10
C GLU A 228 12.98 -13.43 9.75
N TRP A 229 13.21 -14.31 8.78
CA TRP A 229 12.24 -15.31 8.37
C TRP A 229 11.94 -16.32 9.49
N SER A 230 12.97 -16.78 10.21
CA SER A 230 12.80 -17.66 11.36
C SER A 230 11.93 -17.00 12.44
N GLN A 231 12.20 -15.73 12.76
CA GLN A 231 11.42 -14.96 13.71
C GLN A 231 9.96 -14.78 13.27
N ALA A 232 9.72 -14.54 11.97
CA ALA A 232 8.37 -14.45 11.43
C ALA A 232 7.61 -15.78 11.61
N LEU A 233 8.25 -16.91 11.33
CA LEU A 233 7.64 -18.24 11.48
C LEU A 233 7.35 -18.59 12.95
N GLU A 234 8.22 -18.21 13.89
CA GLU A 234 7.99 -18.42 15.33
C GLU A 234 6.68 -17.76 15.81
N SER A 235 6.31 -16.61 15.23
CA SER A 235 5.08 -15.89 15.59
C SER A 235 3.79 -16.64 15.21
N LEU A 236 3.86 -17.58 14.25
CA LEU A 236 2.75 -18.41 13.80
C LEU A 236 2.46 -19.59 14.76
N GLY A 237 3.29 -19.80 15.79
CA GLY A 237 3.17 -20.95 16.69
C GLY A 237 3.86 -22.20 16.11
N PRO A 238 3.38 -23.43 16.39
CA PRO A 238 3.98 -24.66 15.86
C PRO A 238 3.73 -24.82 14.34
N PHE A 239 4.35 -23.94 13.56
CA PHE A 239 4.47 -24.07 12.11
C PHE A 239 5.67 -24.98 11.83
N SER A 240 5.41 -26.28 11.71
CA SER A 240 6.44 -27.22 11.26
C SER A 240 6.55 -27.15 9.73
N LEU A 241 7.77 -26.89 9.25
CA LEU A 241 8.16 -27.03 7.85
C LEU A 241 8.49 -28.50 7.49
N GLU A 242 8.06 -29.48 8.28
CA GLU A 242 8.14 -30.89 7.89
C GLU A 242 7.28 -31.19 6.63
#